data_AF-A0A914KRC9-F1
#
_entry.id   AF-A0A914KRC9-F1
#
_cell.length_a   1.000
_cell.length_b   1.000
_cell.length_c   1.000
_cell.angle_alpha   90.00
_cell.angle_beta   90.00
_cell.angle_gamma   90.00
#
_symmetry.space_group_name_H-M   'P 1'
#
loop_
_entity.id
_entity.type
_entity.pdbx_description
1 polymer ?
#
loop_
_entity_poly.entity_id
_entity_poly.type
_entity_poly.pdbx_seq_one_letter_code
_entity_poly.pdbx_strand_id
1 'polypeptide(L)' 'MGSRFRKDIATIFDVCCVVSSDASNSVQIKVLYPQEFNDEGILKSIKQFCIPHNALNNARYF' A
#
# COMPACT_ATOMS: atom_id res chain seq x y z
N MET A 1 -12.77 28.05 -4.64
CA MET A 1 -12.00 26.85 -4.21
C MET A 1 -12.92 25.96 -3.42
N GLY A 2 -13.09 24.71 -3.84
CA GLY A 2 -13.95 23.73 -3.19
C GLY A 2 -13.16 22.73 -2.35
N SER A 3 -13.88 21.91 -1.59
CA SER A 3 -13.32 20.79 -0.83
C SER A 3 -12.68 19.74 -1.76
N ARG A 4 -11.55 19.16 -1.35
CA ARG A 4 -10.94 17.98 -1.99
C ARG A 4 -11.41 16.64 -1.41
N PHE A 5 -12.30 16.69 -0.41
CA PHE A 5 -12.88 15.47 0.15
C PHE A 5 -13.89 14.87 -0.84
N ARG A 6 -13.74 13.58 -1.12
CA ARG A 6 -14.73 12.80 -1.87
C ARG A 6 -16.02 12.81 -1.06
N LYS A 7 -17.10 13.40 -1.60
CA LYS A 7 -18.38 13.54 -0.91
C LYS A 7 -19.25 12.29 -1.06
N ASP A 8 -19.17 11.64 -2.21
CA ASP A 8 -19.92 10.43 -2.54
C ASP A 8 -19.02 9.20 -2.32
N ILE A 9 -19.15 8.57 -1.17
CA ILE A 9 -18.34 7.42 -0.77
C ILE A 9 -19.26 6.21 -0.57
N ALA A 10 -19.07 5.16 -1.39
CA ALA A 10 -19.88 3.95 -1.33
C ALA A 10 -19.44 2.97 -0.22
N THR A 11 -18.16 3.00 0.15
CA THR A 11 -17.54 2.12 1.15
C THR A 11 -16.72 2.94 2.15
N ILE A 12 -16.51 2.43 3.36
CA ILE A 12 -15.71 3.12 4.39
C ILE A 12 -14.23 3.22 3.97
N PHE A 13 -13.75 2.22 3.23
CA PHE A 13 -12.43 2.17 2.61
C PHE A 13 -12.54 1.42 1.28
N ASP A 14 -11.63 1.69 0.34
CA ASP A 14 -11.60 1.01 -0.95
C ASP A 14 -10.82 -0.32 -0.84
N VAL A 15 -9.68 -0.34 -0.12
CA VAL A 15 -8.83 -1.52 0.10
C VAL A 15 -8.13 -1.47 1.46
N CYS A 16 -8.01 -2.62 2.11
CA CYS A 16 -7.16 -2.83 3.29
C CYS A 16 -6.15 -3.95 2.98
N CYS A 17 -4.88 -3.76 3.35
CA CYS A 17 -3.88 -4.78 3.13
C CYS A 17 -2.78 -4.77 4.20
N VAL A 18 -2.14 -5.92 4.39
CA VAL A 18 -0.95 -6.08 5.23
C VAL A 18 0.26 -6.20 4.32
N VAL A 19 1.19 -5.25 4.45
CA VAL A 19 2.41 -5.18 3.65
C VAL A 19 3.61 -5.62 4.49
N SER A 20 4.53 -6.35 3.87
CA SER A 20 5.81 -6.73 4.49
C SER A 20 6.96 -6.57 3.50
N SER A 21 8.16 -6.28 4.01
CA SER A 21 9.40 -6.40 3.25
C SER A 21 10.15 -7.65 3.69
N ASP A 22 10.87 -8.27 2.76
CA ASP A 22 11.90 -9.25 3.07
C ASP A 22 13.31 -8.62 3.09
N ALA A 23 14.33 -9.44 3.40
CA ALA A 23 15.73 -9.04 3.40
C ALA A 23 16.30 -8.78 1.99
N SER A 24 15.57 -9.17 0.94
CA SER A 24 15.92 -8.86 -0.45
C SER A 24 15.41 -7.48 -0.89
N ASN A 25 14.83 -6.71 0.03
CA ASN A 25 14.15 -5.43 -0.19
C ASN A 25 12.95 -5.55 -1.15
N SER A 26 12.35 -6.74 -1.24
CA SER A 26 11.12 -6.95 -2.00
C SER A 26 9.92 -6.70 -1.10
N VAL A 27 9.03 -5.80 -1.54
CA VAL A 27 7.80 -5.45 -0.82
C VAL A 27 6.65 -6.32 -1.32
N GLN A 28 6.01 -7.04 -0.40
CA GLN A 28 4.95 -7.99 -0.69
C GLN A 28 3.70 -7.68 0.12
N ILE A 29 2.54 -7.93 -0.49
CA ILE A 29 1.23 -7.82 0.17
C ILE A 29 0.86 -9.23 0.65
N LYS A 30 0.75 -9.42 1.96
CA LYS A 30 0.46 -10.71 2.60
C LYS A 30 -1.03 -11.00 2.72
N VAL A 31 -1.80 -9.97 3.03
CA VAL A 31 -3.26 -10.04 3.20
C VAL A 31 -3.86 -8.87 2.43
N LEU A 32 -4.93 -9.15 1.69
CA LEU A 32 -5.65 -8.16 0.90
C LEU A 32 -7.15 -8.35 1.13
N TYR A 33 -7.85 -7.27 1.43
CA TYR A 33 -9.29 -7.22 1.55
C TYR A 33 -9.83 -5.98 0.78
N PRO A 34 -10.82 -6.13 -0.09
CA PRO A 34 -11.40 -7.40 -0.55
C PRO A 34 -10.39 -8.24 -1.34
N GLN A 35 -10.50 -9.57 -1.27
CA GLN A 35 -9.49 -10.48 -1.85
C GLN A 35 -9.50 -10.45 -3.39
N GLU A 36 -10.64 -10.09 -3.96
CA GLU A 36 -10.88 -9.88 -5.39
C GLU A 36 -10.34 -8.54 -5.92
N PHE A 37 -9.81 -7.66 -5.06
CA PHE A 37 -9.24 -6.41 -5.51
C PHE A 37 -7.99 -6.65 -6.37
N ASN A 38 -7.99 -6.18 -7.62
CA ASN A 38 -6.93 -6.48 -8.59
C ASN A 38 -6.49 -5.26 -9.42
N ASP A 39 -6.58 -4.05 -8.86
CA ASP A 39 -6.00 -2.88 -9.52
C ASP A 39 -4.48 -2.87 -9.31
N GLU A 40 -3.74 -3.35 -10.31
CA GLU A 40 -2.27 -3.44 -10.27
C GLU A 40 -1.59 -2.09 -10.03
N GLY A 41 -2.17 -0.99 -10.51
CA GLY A 41 -1.63 0.35 -10.34
C GLY A 41 -1.70 0.82 -8.89
N ILE A 42 -2.86 0.58 -8.26
CA ILE A 42 -3.05 0.86 -6.83
C ILE A 42 -2.20 -0.07 -5.98
N LEU A 43 -2.16 -1.37 -6.27
CA LEU A 43 -1.35 -2.35 -5.53
C LEU A 43 0.15 -2.01 -5.58
N LYS A 44 0.66 -1.59 -6.74
CA LYS A 44 2.03 -1.11 -6.88
C LYS A 44 2.29 0.14 -6.04
N SER A 45 1.37 1.10 -6.09
CA SER A 45 1.48 2.34 -5.32
C SER A 45 1.49 2.06 -3.82
N ILE A 46 0.57 1.22 -3.33
CA ILE A 46 0.50 0.76 -1.95
C ILE A 46 1.86 0.24 -1.47
N LYS A 47 2.50 -0.66 -2.24
CA LYS A 47 3.82 -1.21 -1.87
C LYS A 47 4.88 -0.10 -1.71
N GLN A 48 4.91 0.87 -2.62
CA GLN A 48 5.86 1.98 -2.58
C GLN A 48 5.61 2.95 -1.43
N PHE A 49 4.34 3.21 -1.08
CA PHE A 49 3.97 4.14 -0.02
C PHE A 49 4.06 3.52 1.38
N CYS A 50 3.70 2.24 1.53
CA CYS A 50 3.76 1.54 2.82
C CYS A 50 5.19 1.29 3.28
N ILE A 51 6.12 1.03 2.35
CA ILE A 51 7.55 0.84 2.66
C ILE A 51 8.37 1.71 1.69
N PRO A 52 8.60 2.99 2.02
CA PRO A 52 9.31 3.90 1.13
C PRO A 52 10.77 3.44 0.95
N HIS A 53 11.32 3.62 -0.26
CA HIS A 53 12.66 3.14 -0.64
C HIS A 53 13.80 3.54 0.32
N ASN A 54 13.72 4.70 0.99
CA ASN A 54 14.71 5.11 1.99
C ASN A 54 14.70 4.20 3.24
N ALA A 55 13.54 3.65 3.62
CA ALA A 55 13.42 2.74 4.77
C ALA A 55 14.04 1.37 4.49
N LEU A 56 13.97 0.88 3.25
CA LEU A 56 14.57 -0.39 2.82
C LEU A 56 16.10 -0.38 2.84
N ASN A 57 16.72 0.77 2.55
CA ASN A 57 18.17 0.89 2.57
C ASN A 57 18.74 1.00 4.00
N ASN A 58 17.99 1.57 4.94
CA ASN A 58 18.41 1.72 6.32
C ASN A 58 18.27 0.43 7.16
N ALA A 59 17.48 -0.55 6.69
CA ALA A 59 17.34 -1.85 7.36
C ALA A 59 18.60 -2.74 7.25
N ARG A 60 19.58 -2.37 6.42
CA ARG A 60 20.86 -3.09 6.27
C ARG A 60 21.94 -2.69 7.29
N TYR A 61 21.63 -1.77 8.20
CA TYR A 61 22.58 -1.22 9.19
C TYR A 61 22.20 -1.55 10.65
N PHE A 62 21.28 -2.49 10.86
CA PHE A 62 20.96 -3.06 12.17
C PHE A 62 21.22 -4.56 12.18
#